data_AF-A0AA85BWD9-F1
#
_entry.id   AF-A0AA85BWD9-F1
#
_cell.length_a   1.000
_cell.length_b   1.000
_cell.length_c   1.000
_cell.angle_alpha   90.00
_cell.angle_beta   90.00
_cell.angle_gamma   90.00
#
_symmetry.space_group_name_H-M   'P 1'
#
loop_
_entity.id
_entity.type
_entity.pdbx_description
1 polymer ?
#
loop_
_entity_poly.entity_id
_entity_poly.type
_entity_poly.pdbx_seq_one_letter_code
_entity_poly.pdbx_strand_id
1 'polypeptide(L)'
;MITFFSNIPIFKDEKNLDIQTFLQLSKMICDFSVSLWDSKFALLRNDVEGNIKKVSRASTNLHVNTLYDLLANEINRDDSSGSIGLLWLKRTFQFLICFLHYFAQSKNNELIRDMIIRAYDKTLTRYHNKLMRHAFRFVLLIVPKRSVFIRKLGLEQDNCELLVLREAGQFAVSIEAHVQTLNQMLVLFACSEPLVYINQSGIIKSHAQYGMMNYTSNLYCEYIIKAPMNYKIIIRIEELDLEETNSCIFDYLLITDEYYTNVYTYCGHQVKASHSIEMNSSQVYIIFGTDDANHGHGFLLKYETVKNEALKSNNFYSCGLTFQLNEDVEYTDNKMESRIIGGELSRPGQWPWMVSVRENNQFRCGASLISSQWLLTAAHCFPKNVNLNNWIVHIGDFYLDWIDSEEILMNISSIFIHPNYHLRKLYDYDYALIKTASSIQYTSKRLPICILNSTLMNINQLDRCYVAGWGSSEDSPISNELRHLYIPLLNLTVCNQTEAYQGKLTETMICAGYIRGGKDSCQGDSGSPLMCQLHNTTDHVWYQIGIVSFGKSCAAAGTPGIYSNLTFVNNWISSIMQSYE
;
A
#
# COMPACT_ATOMS: atom_id res chain seq x y z
N MET A 1 -5.16 -34.37 -26.40
CA MET A 1 -4.45 -34.42 -25.11
C MET A 1 -5.40 -33.80 -24.10
N ILE A 2 -6.05 -34.61 -23.25
CA ILE A 2 -7.01 -34.13 -22.25
C ILE A 2 -6.25 -34.14 -20.93
N THR A 3 -5.94 -32.97 -20.39
CA THR A 3 -5.36 -32.86 -19.04
C THR A 3 -6.47 -32.94 -17.99
N PHE A 4 -6.09 -33.13 -16.72
CA PHE A 4 -7.02 -32.94 -15.58
C PHE A 4 -7.78 -31.61 -15.65
N PHE A 5 -7.13 -30.51 -16.08
CA PHE A 5 -7.70 -29.16 -16.12
C PHE A 5 -8.65 -28.92 -17.31
N SER A 6 -8.56 -29.73 -18.36
CA SER A 6 -9.43 -29.61 -19.55
C SER A 6 -10.85 -30.16 -19.34
N ASN A 7 -11.06 -30.97 -18.30
CA ASN A 7 -12.38 -31.52 -17.96
C ASN A 7 -13.17 -30.64 -16.98
N ILE A 8 -12.66 -29.46 -16.64
CA ILE A 8 -13.23 -28.61 -15.60
C ILE A 8 -14.28 -27.68 -16.20
N PRO A 9 -15.55 -27.74 -15.75
CA PRO A 9 -16.57 -26.83 -16.23
C PRO A 9 -16.21 -25.39 -15.83
N ILE A 10 -16.17 -24.51 -16.83
CA ILE A 10 -16.05 -23.07 -16.62
C ILE A 10 -17.44 -22.58 -16.20
N PHE A 11 -17.53 -22.02 -15.00
CA PHE A 11 -18.75 -21.37 -14.54
C PHE A 11 -19.01 -20.12 -15.39
N LYS A 12 -20.23 -20.03 -15.93
CA LYS A 12 -20.63 -18.93 -16.82
C LYS A 12 -21.55 -17.91 -16.16
N ASP A 13 -22.09 -18.21 -14.98
CA ASP A 13 -23.00 -17.34 -14.25
C ASP A 13 -22.57 -17.18 -12.80
N GLU A 14 -21.74 -16.16 -12.56
CA GLU A 14 -21.22 -15.81 -11.25
C GLU A 14 -22.31 -15.26 -10.32
N LYS A 15 -23.46 -14.81 -10.84
CA LYS A 15 -24.43 -14.05 -10.03
C LYS A 15 -25.34 -14.90 -9.14
N ASN A 16 -25.65 -16.12 -9.58
CA ASN A 16 -26.64 -16.97 -8.89
C ASN A 16 -26.03 -18.16 -8.12
N LEU A 17 -24.74 -18.47 -8.35
CA LEU A 17 -23.98 -19.59 -7.78
C LEU A 17 -24.85 -20.82 -7.41
N ASP A 18 -25.20 -21.59 -8.43
CA ASP A 18 -25.92 -22.86 -8.27
C ASP A 18 -25.15 -23.83 -7.34
N ILE A 19 -25.87 -24.41 -6.37
CA ILE A 19 -25.28 -25.28 -5.35
C ILE A 19 -24.66 -26.52 -5.98
N GLN A 20 -25.33 -27.15 -6.95
CA GLN A 20 -24.82 -28.40 -7.54
C GLN A 20 -23.52 -28.17 -8.30
N THR A 21 -23.44 -27.07 -9.05
CA THR A 21 -22.23 -26.66 -9.77
C THR A 21 -21.10 -26.37 -8.78
N PHE A 22 -21.39 -25.67 -7.67
CA PHE A 22 -20.41 -25.41 -6.60
C PHE A 22 -19.89 -26.69 -5.92
N LEU A 23 -20.80 -27.62 -5.60
CA LEU A 23 -20.44 -28.90 -4.99
C LEU A 23 -19.64 -29.78 -5.96
N GLN A 24 -19.97 -29.74 -7.25
CA GLN A 24 -19.20 -30.42 -8.30
C GLN A 24 -17.78 -29.88 -8.35
N LEU A 25 -17.58 -28.56 -8.39
CA LEU A 25 -16.25 -27.96 -8.35
C LEU A 25 -15.49 -28.32 -7.07
N SER A 26 -16.18 -28.32 -5.93
CA SER A 26 -15.59 -28.70 -4.65
C SER A 26 -15.11 -30.16 -4.65
N LYS A 27 -15.89 -31.05 -5.28
CA LYS A 27 -15.51 -32.46 -5.42
C LYS A 27 -14.25 -32.66 -6.26
N MET A 28 -14.00 -31.78 -7.22
CA MET A 28 -12.78 -31.85 -8.04
C MET A 28 -11.51 -31.59 -7.24
N ILE A 29 -11.59 -30.82 -6.15
CA ILE A 29 -10.47 -30.68 -5.22
C ILE A 29 -10.11 -32.04 -4.61
N CYS A 30 -11.11 -32.87 -4.29
CA CYS A 30 -10.87 -34.24 -3.82
C CYS A 30 -10.11 -35.04 -4.88
N ASP A 31 -10.53 -34.98 -6.13
CA ASP A 31 -9.89 -35.73 -7.23
C ASP A 31 -8.46 -35.21 -7.51
N PHE A 32 -8.25 -33.89 -7.39
CA PHE A 32 -6.93 -33.28 -7.46
C PHE A 32 -6.02 -33.74 -6.31
N SER A 33 -6.56 -33.85 -5.09
CA SER A 33 -5.83 -34.35 -3.93
C SER A 33 -5.40 -35.81 -4.08
N VAL A 34 -6.21 -36.62 -4.76
CA VAL A 34 -5.87 -38.01 -5.12
C VAL A 34 -4.69 -38.02 -6.09
N SER A 35 -4.69 -37.12 -7.07
CA SER A 35 -3.59 -36.95 -8.03
C SER A 35 -2.27 -36.56 -7.36
N LEU A 36 -2.32 -35.87 -6.21
CA LEU A 36 -1.12 -35.52 -5.43
C LEU A 36 -0.47 -36.76 -4.81
N TRP A 37 -1.19 -37.62 -4.06
CA TRP A 37 -0.71 -38.94 -3.60
C TRP A 37 -1.77 -39.76 -2.80
N ASP A 38 -2.98 -39.93 -3.33
CA ASP A 38 -4.11 -40.74 -2.80
C ASP A 38 -4.18 -40.91 -1.26
N SER A 39 -3.63 -42.00 -0.71
CA SER A 39 -3.68 -42.32 0.73
C SER A 39 -3.00 -41.31 1.65
N LYS A 40 -2.02 -40.54 1.17
CA LYS A 40 -1.32 -39.53 2.00
C LYS A 40 -2.09 -38.24 2.15
N PHE A 41 -2.95 -37.91 1.19
CA PHE A 41 -3.83 -36.74 1.26
C PHE A 41 -5.26 -37.10 1.68
N ALA A 42 -5.49 -38.33 2.17
CA ALA A 42 -6.80 -38.80 2.63
C ALA A 42 -7.41 -37.90 3.71
N LEU A 43 -6.60 -37.32 4.61
CA LEU A 43 -7.08 -36.37 5.62
C LEU A 43 -7.64 -35.09 4.98
N LEU A 44 -6.91 -34.50 4.03
CA LEU A 44 -7.36 -33.32 3.28
C LEU A 44 -8.63 -33.65 2.49
N ARG A 45 -8.64 -34.80 1.81
CA ARG A 45 -9.80 -35.27 1.06
C ARG A 45 -11.04 -35.43 1.96
N ASN A 46 -10.88 -36.07 3.11
CA ASN A 46 -11.98 -36.32 4.05
C ASN A 46 -12.55 -35.01 4.61
N ASP A 47 -11.70 -34.01 4.87
CA ASP A 47 -12.12 -32.69 5.33
C ASP A 47 -12.98 -31.98 4.28
N VAL A 48 -12.51 -31.94 3.02
CA VAL A 48 -13.26 -31.35 1.90
C VAL A 48 -14.59 -32.09 1.69
N GLU A 49 -14.58 -33.43 1.68
CA GLU A 49 -15.80 -34.23 1.57
C GLU A 49 -16.77 -34.00 2.74
N GLY A 50 -16.25 -33.77 3.96
CA GLY A 50 -17.04 -33.41 5.13
C GLY A 50 -17.76 -32.08 4.95
N ASN A 51 -17.06 -31.06 4.45
CA ASN A 51 -17.66 -29.74 4.22
C ASN A 51 -18.64 -29.74 3.04
N ILE A 52 -18.39 -30.51 1.97
CA ILE A 52 -19.37 -30.78 0.90
C ILE A 52 -20.67 -31.36 1.47
N LYS A 53 -20.58 -32.34 2.37
CA LYS A 53 -21.75 -32.95 3.01
C LYS A 53 -22.54 -31.96 3.87
N LYS A 54 -21.88 -31.04 4.57
CA LYS A 54 -22.55 -30.00 5.35
C LYS A 54 -23.43 -29.13 4.46
N VAL A 55 -22.84 -28.57 3.40
CA VAL A 55 -23.56 -27.73 2.43
C VAL A 55 -24.70 -28.48 1.77
N SER A 56 -24.46 -29.72 1.32
CA SER A 56 -25.50 -30.55 0.70
C SER A 56 -26.65 -30.87 1.65
N ARG A 57 -26.38 -31.12 2.93
CA ARG A 57 -27.44 -31.38 3.91
C ARG A 57 -28.24 -30.13 4.20
N ALA A 58 -27.57 -29.00 4.40
CA ALA A 58 -28.22 -27.71 4.62
C ALA A 58 -29.13 -27.35 3.43
N SER A 59 -28.63 -27.48 2.20
CA SER A 59 -29.41 -27.19 0.99
C SER A 59 -30.65 -28.08 0.88
N THR A 60 -30.51 -29.38 1.17
CA THR A 60 -31.64 -30.31 1.19
C THR A 60 -32.64 -29.99 2.30
N ASN A 61 -32.18 -29.66 3.50
CA ASN A 61 -33.05 -29.35 4.65
C ASN A 61 -33.83 -28.04 4.46
N LEU A 62 -33.25 -27.08 3.73
CA LEU A 62 -33.85 -25.77 3.47
C LEU A 62 -34.61 -25.73 2.14
N HIS A 63 -34.50 -26.77 1.31
CA HIS A 63 -35.13 -26.87 -0.01
C HIS A 63 -34.70 -25.73 -0.96
N VAL A 64 -33.40 -25.42 -0.95
CA VAL A 64 -32.80 -24.32 -1.73
C VAL A 64 -31.84 -24.85 -2.78
N ASN A 65 -31.72 -24.13 -3.89
CA ASN A 65 -30.87 -24.50 -5.02
C ASN A 65 -29.71 -23.51 -5.29
N THR A 66 -29.73 -22.34 -4.67
CA THR A 66 -28.67 -21.32 -4.80
C THR A 66 -27.94 -21.12 -3.49
N LEU A 67 -26.64 -20.79 -3.56
CA LEU A 67 -25.86 -20.46 -2.36
C LEU A 67 -26.43 -19.23 -1.63
N TYR A 68 -26.99 -18.28 -2.37
CA TYR A 68 -27.66 -17.11 -1.81
C TYR A 68 -28.84 -17.50 -0.93
N ASP A 69 -29.76 -18.33 -1.45
CA ASP A 69 -30.94 -18.77 -0.70
C ASP A 69 -30.54 -19.60 0.52
N LEU A 70 -29.49 -20.42 0.42
CA LEU A 70 -28.96 -21.16 1.56
C LEU A 70 -28.54 -20.22 2.70
N LEU A 71 -27.71 -19.21 2.39
CA LEU A 71 -27.26 -18.24 3.38
C LEU A 71 -28.42 -17.41 3.94
N ALA A 72 -29.32 -16.93 3.08
CA ALA A 72 -30.50 -16.16 3.49
C ALA A 72 -31.43 -16.93 4.45
N ASN A 73 -31.60 -18.24 4.22
CA ASN A 73 -32.47 -19.07 5.04
C ASN A 73 -31.81 -19.53 6.35
N GLU A 74 -30.48 -19.76 6.35
CA GLU A 74 -29.75 -20.12 7.57
C GLU A 74 -29.68 -18.98 8.58
N ILE A 75 -29.66 -17.70 8.17
CA ILE A 75 -29.74 -16.57 9.11
C ILE A 75 -30.95 -16.71 10.03
N ASN A 76 -32.10 -17.13 9.50
CA ASN A 76 -33.33 -17.19 10.28
C ASN A 76 -33.46 -18.45 11.15
N ARG A 77 -32.41 -19.28 11.24
CA ARG A 77 -32.37 -20.52 12.02
C ARG A 77 -31.10 -20.56 12.86
N ASP A 78 -31.18 -21.24 14.00
CA ASP A 78 -30.02 -21.51 14.87
C ASP A 78 -29.13 -22.66 14.31
N ASP A 79 -28.99 -22.75 12.97
CA ASP A 79 -28.19 -23.75 12.26
C ASP A 79 -27.36 -23.07 11.16
N SER A 80 -26.05 -23.07 11.35
CA SER A 80 -25.06 -22.48 10.44
C SER A 80 -24.18 -23.53 9.76
N SER A 81 -24.59 -24.81 9.81
CA SER A 81 -23.77 -25.92 9.33
C SER A 81 -23.42 -25.82 7.85
N GLY A 82 -24.36 -25.37 7.00
CA GLY A 82 -24.14 -25.11 5.58
C GLY A 82 -23.17 -23.96 5.34
N SER A 83 -23.40 -22.82 5.99
CA SER A 83 -22.54 -21.63 5.95
C SER A 83 -21.10 -21.93 6.36
N ILE A 84 -20.91 -22.69 7.44
CA ILE A 84 -19.58 -23.15 7.89
C ILE A 84 -18.94 -24.05 6.81
N GLY A 85 -19.73 -24.94 6.20
CA GLY A 85 -19.26 -25.77 5.09
C GLY A 85 -18.76 -24.91 3.91
N LEU A 86 -19.52 -23.89 3.52
CA LEU A 86 -19.14 -22.96 2.44
C LEU A 86 -17.87 -22.20 2.74
N LEU A 87 -17.71 -21.72 3.97
CA LEU A 87 -16.51 -21.01 4.42
C LEU A 87 -15.24 -21.87 4.28
N TRP A 88 -15.28 -23.13 4.75
CA TRP A 88 -14.13 -24.03 4.65
C TRP A 88 -13.82 -24.43 3.20
N LEU A 89 -14.84 -24.63 2.37
CA LEU A 89 -14.66 -24.88 0.94
C LEU A 89 -14.05 -23.67 0.23
N LYS A 90 -14.50 -22.44 0.54
CA LYS A 90 -13.88 -21.20 0.05
C LYS A 90 -12.39 -21.15 0.38
N ARG A 91 -12.01 -21.42 1.62
CA ARG A 91 -10.60 -21.45 2.06
C ARG A 91 -9.78 -22.49 1.31
N THR A 92 -10.38 -23.65 1.04
CA THR A 92 -9.76 -24.72 0.25
C THR A 92 -9.50 -24.27 -1.19
N PHE A 93 -10.44 -23.56 -1.81
CA PHE A 93 -10.23 -22.97 -3.13
C PHE A 93 -9.12 -21.91 -3.14
N GLN A 94 -9.06 -21.03 -2.14
CA GLN A 94 -7.97 -20.03 -2.01
C GLN A 94 -6.60 -20.69 -1.92
N PHE A 95 -6.49 -21.77 -1.14
CA PHE A 95 -5.28 -22.59 -1.08
C PHE A 95 -4.93 -23.17 -2.45
N LEU A 96 -5.90 -23.76 -3.16
CA LEU A 96 -5.69 -24.34 -4.49
C LEU A 96 -5.22 -23.30 -5.51
N ILE A 97 -5.84 -22.11 -5.55
CA ILE A 97 -5.44 -20.99 -6.42
C ILE A 97 -3.97 -20.62 -6.16
N CYS A 98 -3.60 -20.42 -4.89
CA CYS A 98 -2.21 -20.08 -4.54
C CYS A 98 -1.24 -21.19 -4.95
N PHE A 99 -1.60 -22.45 -4.70
CA PHE A 99 -0.78 -23.59 -5.10
C PHE A 99 -0.57 -23.65 -6.63
N LEU A 100 -1.65 -23.50 -7.41
CA LEU A 100 -1.60 -23.56 -8.87
C LEU A 100 -0.76 -22.40 -9.46
N HIS A 101 -0.84 -21.20 -8.87
CA HIS A 101 0.02 -20.08 -9.26
C HIS A 101 1.51 -20.41 -9.05
N TYR A 102 1.89 -20.88 -7.86
CA TYR A 102 3.27 -21.29 -7.59
C TYR A 102 3.71 -22.45 -8.47
N PHE A 103 2.81 -23.40 -8.74
CA PHE A 103 3.06 -24.53 -9.61
C PHE A 103 3.34 -24.10 -11.04
N ALA A 104 2.51 -23.23 -11.62
CA ALA A 104 2.66 -22.72 -12.99
C ALA A 104 3.97 -21.94 -13.22
N GLN A 105 4.49 -21.27 -12.19
CA GLN A 105 5.69 -20.43 -12.27
C GLN A 105 6.99 -21.12 -11.85
N SER A 106 6.91 -22.35 -11.34
CA SER A 106 8.05 -23.05 -10.75
C SER A 106 9.13 -23.45 -11.77
N LYS A 107 10.27 -23.97 -11.28
CA LYS A 107 11.31 -24.65 -12.10
C LYS A 107 11.29 -26.18 -11.99
N ASN A 108 11.89 -26.85 -12.98
CA ASN A 108 11.79 -28.31 -13.19
C ASN A 108 12.32 -29.18 -12.04
N ASN A 109 13.30 -28.66 -11.29
CA ASN A 109 13.94 -29.31 -10.17
C ASN A 109 13.27 -29.04 -8.81
N GLU A 110 12.26 -28.17 -8.74
CA GLU A 110 11.58 -27.83 -7.49
C GLU A 110 10.69 -28.97 -6.96
N LEU A 111 10.56 -29.02 -5.63
CA LEU A 111 9.67 -29.96 -4.95
C LEU A 111 8.27 -29.35 -4.85
N ILE A 112 7.24 -30.15 -5.14
CA ILE A 112 5.84 -29.74 -5.00
C ILE A 112 5.54 -29.36 -3.54
N ARG A 113 6.21 -30.00 -2.57
CA ARG A 113 6.05 -29.69 -1.15
C ARG A 113 6.32 -28.21 -0.84
N ASP A 114 7.29 -27.59 -1.52
CA ASP A 114 7.69 -26.21 -1.21
C ASP A 114 6.59 -25.25 -1.69
N MET A 115 5.96 -25.55 -2.83
CA MET A 115 4.81 -24.82 -3.35
C MET A 115 3.57 -24.99 -2.45
N ILE A 116 3.31 -26.21 -1.97
CA ILE A 116 2.21 -26.50 -1.05
C ILE A 116 2.42 -25.76 0.28
N ILE A 117 3.63 -25.78 0.85
CA ILE A 117 3.95 -25.08 2.10
C ILE A 117 3.75 -23.57 1.91
N ARG A 118 4.25 -22.99 0.81
CA ARG A 118 4.03 -21.56 0.51
C ARG A 118 2.54 -21.22 0.40
N ALA A 119 1.77 -22.04 -0.30
CA ALA A 119 0.32 -21.84 -0.41
C ALA A 119 -0.38 -21.96 0.95
N TYR A 120 -0.01 -22.95 1.77
CA TYR A 120 -0.56 -23.17 3.11
C TYR A 120 -0.23 -22.05 4.09
N ASP A 121 1.03 -21.61 4.12
CA ASP A 121 1.49 -20.50 4.96
C ASP A 121 0.75 -19.20 4.59
N LYS A 122 0.48 -18.96 3.29
CA LYS A 122 -0.27 -17.78 2.81
C LYS A 122 -1.77 -17.82 3.08
N THR A 123 -2.38 -19.01 3.17
CA THR A 123 -3.85 -19.16 3.18
C THR A 123 -4.38 -19.73 4.50
N LEU A 124 -4.10 -21.01 4.78
CA LEU A 124 -4.76 -21.80 5.81
C LEU A 124 -4.11 -21.70 7.20
N THR A 125 -2.84 -21.29 7.29
CA THR A 125 -2.05 -21.32 8.53
C THR A 125 -2.66 -20.52 9.68
N ARG A 126 -3.36 -19.42 9.37
CA ARG A 126 -4.03 -18.56 10.35
C ARG A 126 -5.27 -19.21 10.99
N TYR A 127 -5.87 -20.20 10.34
CA TYR A 127 -7.08 -20.90 10.82
C TYR A 127 -6.77 -22.25 11.46
N HIS A 128 -5.50 -22.65 11.48
CA HIS A 128 -5.09 -23.95 12.01
C HIS A 128 -4.29 -23.75 13.30
N ASN A 129 -4.72 -24.45 14.35
CA ASN A 129 -3.98 -24.51 15.60
C ASN A 129 -2.61 -25.19 15.42
N LYS A 130 -1.76 -25.09 16.45
CA LYS A 130 -0.38 -25.61 16.43
C LYS A 130 -0.33 -27.09 16.03
N LEU A 131 -1.23 -27.93 16.51
CA LEU A 131 -1.27 -29.37 16.19
C LEU A 131 -1.53 -29.59 14.69
N MET A 132 -2.55 -28.91 14.15
CA MET A 132 -2.91 -29.01 12.73
C MET A 132 -1.79 -28.52 11.81
N ARG A 133 -1.06 -27.47 12.19
CA ARG A 133 0.12 -27.00 11.45
C ARG A 133 1.23 -28.05 11.38
N HIS A 134 1.49 -28.75 12.48
CA HIS A 134 2.50 -29.81 12.50
C HIS A 134 2.05 -31.03 11.70
N ALA A 135 0.80 -31.47 11.87
CA ALA A 135 0.23 -32.57 11.10
C ALA A 135 0.28 -32.31 9.60
N PHE A 136 -0.08 -31.10 9.16
CA PHE A 136 -0.03 -30.70 7.77
C PHE A 136 1.40 -30.75 7.21
N ARG A 137 2.39 -30.15 7.91
CA ARG A 137 3.80 -30.18 7.47
C ARG A 137 4.39 -31.60 7.44
N PHE A 138 3.98 -32.47 8.37
CA PHE A 138 4.43 -33.85 8.40
C PHE A 138 3.97 -34.65 7.17
N VAL A 139 2.70 -34.50 6.76
CA VAL A 139 2.15 -35.13 5.55
C VAL A 139 2.95 -34.75 4.29
N LEU A 140 3.54 -33.55 4.26
CA LEU A 140 4.26 -33.02 3.10
C LEU A 140 5.73 -33.46 2.97
N LEU A 141 6.29 -34.18 3.94
CA LEU A 141 7.69 -34.63 3.87
C LEU A 141 7.95 -35.61 2.72
N ILE A 142 6.90 -36.24 2.18
CA ILE A 142 7.00 -37.33 1.21
C ILE A 142 6.21 -37.02 -0.06
N VAL A 143 6.36 -35.80 -0.58
CA VAL A 143 5.73 -35.31 -1.81
C VAL A 143 6.77 -35.29 -2.95
N PRO A 144 6.40 -35.66 -4.19
CA PRO A 144 7.34 -35.81 -5.30
C PRO A 144 7.89 -34.48 -5.83
N LYS A 145 8.91 -34.58 -6.69
CA LYS A 145 9.35 -33.49 -7.57
C LYS A 145 8.24 -33.10 -8.56
N ARG A 146 8.28 -31.86 -9.02
CA ARG A 146 7.32 -31.32 -9.99
C ARG A 146 7.14 -32.19 -11.23
N SER A 147 8.25 -32.59 -11.86
CA SER A 147 8.21 -33.37 -13.10
C SER A 147 7.49 -34.72 -12.95
N VAL A 148 7.59 -35.36 -11.79
CA VAL A 148 6.88 -36.61 -11.48
C VAL A 148 5.38 -36.35 -11.33
N PHE A 149 5.00 -35.22 -10.72
CA PHE A 149 3.60 -34.84 -10.57
C PHE A 149 2.96 -34.48 -11.92
N ILE A 150 3.65 -33.74 -12.79
CA ILE A 150 3.19 -33.45 -14.16
C ILE A 150 2.91 -34.75 -14.94
N ARG A 151 3.79 -35.75 -14.83
CA ARG A 151 3.54 -37.07 -15.46
C ARG A 151 2.30 -37.76 -14.91
N LYS A 152 2.07 -37.70 -13.59
CA LYS A 152 0.87 -38.28 -12.95
C LYS A 152 -0.44 -37.60 -13.37
N LEU A 153 -0.40 -36.32 -13.73
CA LEU A 153 -1.55 -35.62 -14.33
C LEU A 153 -1.88 -36.08 -15.75
N GLY A 154 -1.13 -37.08 -16.26
CA GLY A 154 -1.60 -38.00 -17.30
C GLY A 154 -0.86 -37.92 -18.63
N LEU A 155 0.46 -37.67 -18.67
CA LEU A 155 1.15 -37.47 -19.94
C LEU A 155 2.60 -38.01 -20.00
N GLU A 156 2.88 -38.71 -21.10
CA GLU A 156 4.18 -39.31 -21.48
C GLU A 156 4.60 -38.86 -22.90
N GLN A 157 4.64 -37.55 -23.23
CA GLN A 157 5.08 -37.05 -24.56
C GLN A 157 5.70 -35.64 -24.53
N ASP A 158 6.38 -35.23 -25.62
CA ASP A 158 7.03 -33.92 -25.80
C ASP A 158 6.05 -32.73 -25.75
N ASN A 159 6.49 -31.58 -25.22
CA ASN A 159 5.72 -30.32 -25.06
C ASN A 159 4.48 -30.35 -24.14
N CYS A 160 4.19 -31.47 -23.47
CA CYS A 160 3.10 -31.61 -22.51
C CYS A 160 3.20 -30.67 -21.29
N GLU A 161 4.42 -30.42 -20.81
CA GLU A 161 4.65 -29.65 -19.58
C GLU A 161 4.11 -28.22 -19.70
N LEU A 162 4.39 -27.55 -20.83
CA LEU A 162 3.90 -26.19 -21.11
C LEU A 162 2.37 -26.12 -21.12
N LEU A 163 1.71 -27.15 -21.66
CA LEU A 163 0.24 -27.21 -21.70
C LEU A 163 -0.34 -27.34 -20.29
N VAL A 164 0.21 -28.26 -19.47
CA VAL A 164 -0.25 -28.46 -18.09
C VAL A 164 -0.07 -27.20 -17.24
N LEU A 165 1.07 -26.51 -17.37
CA LEU A 165 1.34 -25.29 -16.61
C LEU A 165 0.43 -24.13 -17.06
N ARG A 166 0.18 -23.99 -18.37
CA ARG A 166 -0.74 -22.99 -18.91
C ARG A 166 -2.17 -23.21 -18.42
N GLU A 167 -2.66 -24.44 -18.51
CA GLU A 167 -4.03 -24.77 -18.09
C GLU A 167 -4.20 -24.67 -16.58
N ALA A 168 -3.18 -25.02 -15.79
CA ALA A 168 -3.18 -24.80 -14.34
C ALA A 168 -3.33 -23.30 -13.99
N GLY A 169 -2.61 -22.42 -14.70
CA GLY A 169 -2.71 -20.97 -14.52
C GLY A 169 -4.08 -20.42 -14.92
N GLN A 170 -4.62 -20.84 -16.07
CA GLN A 170 -5.96 -20.44 -16.51
C GLN A 170 -7.04 -20.92 -15.54
N PHE A 171 -6.91 -22.14 -15.02
CA PHE A 171 -7.83 -22.66 -14.02
C PHE A 171 -7.78 -21.87 -12.71
N ALA A 172 -6.59 -21.49 -12.25
CA ALA A 172 -6.43 -20.67 -11.05
C ALA A 172 -7.20 -19.33 -11.16
N VAL A 173 -7.05 -18.64 -12.30
CA VAL A 173 -7.78 -17.38 -12.58
C VAL A 173 -9.30 -17.60 -12.60
N SER A 174 -9.75 -18.71 -13.19
CA SER A 174 -11.19 -19.03 -13.24
C SER A 174 -11.78 -19.28 -11.85
N ILE A 175 -11.11 -20.02 -10.97
CA ILE A 175 -11.60 -20.25 -9.59
C ILE A 175 -11.56 -18.95 -8.79
N GLU A 176 -10.58 -18.08 -9.02
CA GLU A 176 -10.41 -16.84 -8.27
C GLU A 176 -11.64 -15.92 -8.34
N ALA A 177 -12.19 -15.72 -9.54
CA ALA A 177 -13.45 -14.97 -9.71
C ALA A 177 -14.61 -15.59 -8.90
N HIS A 178 -14.75 -16.91 -8.91
CA HIS A 178 -15.78 -17.63 -8.15
C HIS A 178 -15.65 -17.46 -6.65
N VAL A 179 -14.43 -17.55 -6.15
CA VAL A 179 -14.12 -17.35 -4.74
C VAL A 179 -14.41 -15.91 -4.32
N GLN A 180 -14.16 -14.93 -5.18
CA GLN A 180 -14.50 -13.53 -4.90
C GLN A 180 -16.01 -13.34 -4.76
N THR A 181 -16.82 -13.90 -5.66
CA THR A 181 -18.29 -13.82 -5.57
C THR A 181 -18.82 -14.53 -4.31
N LEU A 182 -18.34 -15.74 -4.01
CA LEU A 182 -18.73 -16.44 -2.78
C LEU A 182 -18.33 -15.66 -1.53
N ASN A 183 -17.17 -15.01 -1.55
CA ASN A 183 -16.73 -14.16 -0.44
C ASN A 183 -17.67 -12.96 -0.24
N GLN A 184 -18.09 -12.30 -1.32
CA GLN A 184 -19.08 -11.22 -1.25
C GLN A 184 -20.42 -11.69 -0.66
N MET A 185 -20.91 -12.87 -1.06
CA MET A 185 -22.16 -13.43 -0.50
C MET A 185 -22.03 -13.76 0.99
N LEU A 186 -20.94 -14.44 1.40
CA LEU A 186 -20.72 -14.78 2.81
C LEU A 186 -20.62 -13.53 3.70
N VAL A 187 -20.04 -12.44 3.19
CA VAL A 187 -19.99 -11.14 3.88
C VAL A 187 -21.39 -10.52 3.97
N LEU A 188 -22.13 -10.43 2.85
CA LEU A 188 -23.48 -9.85 2.79
C LEU A 188 -24.44 -10.41 3.83
N PHE A 189 -24.38 -11.72 4.07
CA PHE A 189 -25.31 -12.41 4.96
C PHE A 189 -24.84 -12.48 6.41
N ALA A 190 -23.56 -12.27 6.65
CA ALA A 190 -22.98 -12.37 7.98
C ALA A 190 -22.71 -11.00 8.61
N CYS A 191 -22.52 -9.97 7.79
CA CYS A 191 -22.24 -8.60 8.22
C CYS A 191 -23.51 -7.73 8.22
N SER A 192 -23.47 -6.57 8.89
CA SER A 192 -24.60 -5.63 8.80
C SER A 192 -24.57 -4.86 7.48
N GLU A 193 -25.71 -4.34 7.03
CA GLU A 193 -25.81 -3.54 5.80
C GLU A 193 -26.40 -2.16 6.09
N PRO A 194 -26.06 -1.11 5.31
CA PRO A 194 -25.20 -1.14 4.11
C PRO A 194 -23.70 -1.30 4.44
N LEU A 195 -22.87 -1.90 3.58
CA LEU A 195 -21.40 -1.92 3.76
C LEU A 195 -20.72 -0.58 3.42
N VAL A 196 -21.37 0.31 2.66
CA VAL A 196 -20.86 1.64 2.33
C VAL A 196 -21.84 2.71 2.81
N TYR A 197 -21.34 3.63 3.62
CA TYR A 197 -22.10 4.69 4.27
C TYR A 197 -21.64 6.06 3.75
N ILE A 198 -22.54 6.82 3.12
CA ILE A 198 -22.25 8.13 2.49
C ILE A 198 -22.96 9.31 3.16
N ASN A 199 -23.72 9.04 4.23
CA ASN A 199 -24.53 10.04 4.91
C ASN A 199 -23.68 10.90 5.85
N GLN A 200 -24.21 12.06 6.25
CA GLN A 200 -23.54 12.93 7.23
C GLN A 200 -23.45 12.31 8.63
N SER A 201 -24.28 11.32 8.94
CA SER A 201 -24.18 10.51 10.15
C SER A 201 -24.88 9.16 9.96
N GLY A 202 -24.56 8.20 10.81
CA GLY A 202 -25.18 6.88 10.77
C GLY A 202 -24.77 5.96 11.91
N ILE A 203 -25.31 4.74 11.88
CA ILE A 203 -25.07 3.68 12.85
C ILE A 203 -24.59 2.45 12.09
N ILE A 204 -23.54 1.79 12.60
CA ILE A 204 -22.98 0.55 12.06
C ILE A 204 -22.98 -0.51 13.16
N LYS A 205 -23.40 -1.73 12.80
CA LYS A 205 -23.46 -2.87 13.70
C LYS A 205 -22.48 -3.95 13.25
N SER A 206 -22.06 -4.82 14.15
CA SER A 206 -21.10 -5.89 13.84
C SER A 206 -21.58 -6.93 12.83
N HIS A 207 -22.84 -7.34 12.89
CA HIS A 207 -23.41 -8.39 12.05
C HIS A 207 -24.91 -8.19 11.82
N ALA A 208 -25.49 -8.93 10.87
CA ALA A 208 -26.90 -8.83 10.48
C ALA A 208 -27.90 -9.09 11.63
N GLN A 209 -27.50 -9.89 12.62
CA GLN A 209 -28.35 -10.34 13.73
C GLN A 209 -28.02 -9.65 15.06
N TYR A 210 -27.29 -8.53 14.99
CA TYR A 210 -26.88 -7.79 16.17
C TYR A 210 -28.07 -7.42 17.06
N GLY A 211 -27.96 -7.76 18.35
CA GLY A 211 -29.01 -7.57 19.36
C GLY A 211 -30.04 -8.71 19.46
N MET A 212 -29.93 -9.74 18.62
CA MET A 212 -30.77 -10.95 18.69
C MET A 212 -29.94 -12.17 19.10
N MET A 213 -28.73 -12.31 18.56
CA MET A 213 -27.80 -13.42 18.85
C MET A 213 -26.36 -12.89 18.84
N ASN A 214 -25.42 -13.72 19.31
CA ASN A 214 -23.99 -13.43 19.24
C ASN A 214 -23.48 -13.51 17.78
N TYR A 215 -22.34 -12.87 17.49
CA TYR A 215 -21.74 -12.96 16.16
C TYR A 215 -21.25 -14.39 15.86
N THR A 216 -21.18 -14.75 14.58
CA THR A 216 -20.71 -16.07 14.18
C THR A 216 -19.19 -16.13 14.08
N SER A 217 -18.64 -17.34 14.07
CA SER A 217 -17.22 -17.58 13.90
C SER A 217 -16.73 -17.17 12.52
N ASN A 218 -15.45 -16.79 12.43
CA ASN A 218 -14.71 -16.57 11.18
C ASN A 218 -15.27 -15.47 10.26
N LEU A 219 -15.88 -14.44 10.86
CA LEU A 219 -16.33 -13.25 10.16
C LEU A 219 -15.15 -12.39 9.72
N TYR A 220 -15.37 -11.69 8.61
CA TYR A 220 -14.51 -10.60 8.17
C TYR A 220 -15.41 -9.56 7.48
N CYS A 221 -15.94 -8.64 8.27
CA CYS A 221 -16.82 -7.58 7.80
C CYS A 221 -16.03 -6.30 7.58
N GLU A 222 -16.21 -5.66 6.43
CA GLU A 222 -15.56 -4.39 6.09
C GLU A 222 -16.64 -3.36 5.77
N TYR A 223 -16.75 -2.35 6.63
CA TYR A 223 -17.66 -1.22 6.46
C TYR A 223 -16.86 0.02 6.08
N ILE A 224 -17.37 0.80 5.13
CA ILE A 224 -16.69 1.99 4.62
C ILE A 224 -17.58 3.21 4.85
N ILE A 225 -17.09 4.19 5.60
CA ILE A 225 -17.71 5.52 5.72
C ILE A 225 -17.00 6.45 4.73
N LYS A 226 -17.77 7.15 3.88
CA LYS A 226 -17.26 8.15 2.94
C LYS A 226 -17.85 9.52 3.26
N ALA A 227 -16.99 10.53 3.26
CA ALA A 227 -17.33 11.93 3.46
C ALA A 227 -16.79 12.79 2.28
N PRO A 228 -17.39 13.95 1.98
CA PRO A 228 -16.85 14.89 1.01
C PRO A 228 -15.44 15.39 1.40
N MET A 229 -14.68 15.86 0.40
CA MET A 229 -13.41 16.55 0.64
C MET A 229 -13.62 17.74 1.62
N ASN A 230 -12.69 17.94 2.55
CA ASN A 230 -12.75 18.91 3.66
C ASN A 230 -13.71 18.57 4.80
N TYR A 231 -14.12 17.32 4.94
CA TYR A 231 -14.82 16.82 6.13
C TYR A 231 -13.92 15.85 6.88
N LYS A 232 -14.07 15.81 8.20
CA LYS A 232 -13.53 14.75 9.06
C LYS A 232 -14.66 13.82 9.50
N ILE A 233 -14.32 12.57 9.77
CA ILE A 233 -15.26 11.55 10.23
C ILE A 233 -15.02 11.32 11.72
N ILE A 234 -16.03 11.49 12.54
CA ILE A 234 -15.98 11.25 13.99
C ILE A 234 -16.75 9.97 14.29
N ILE A 235 -16.11 9.01 14.94
CA ILE A 235 -16.70 7.70 15.29
C ILE A 235 -16.80 7.55 16.80
N ARG A 236 -17.91 6.98 17.27
CA ARG A 236 -18.18 6.67 18.68
C ARG A 236 -18.62 5.22 18.78
N ILE A 237 -17.88 4.43 19.55
CA ILE A 237 -18.25 3.05 19.87
C ILE A 237 -19.21 3.11 21.07
N GLU A 238 -20.45 2.71 20.88
CA GLU A 238 -21.51 2.76 21.90
C GLU A 238 -21.57 1.44 22.68
N GLU A 239 -21.37 0.32 21.99
CA GLU A 239 -21.35 -1.02 22.56
C GLU A 239 -20.20 -1.81 21.94
N LEU A 240 -19.47 -2.58 22.75
CA LEU A 240 -18.40 -3.48 22.34
C LEU A 240 -18.35 -4.69 23.27
N ASP A 241 -18.53 -5.85 22.69
CA ASP A 241 -18.50 -7.15 23.34
C ASP A 241 -17.93 -8.19 22.36
N LEU A 242 -16.59 -8.31 22.38
CA LEU A 242 -15.82 -9.27 21.60
C LEU A 242 -14.99 -10.16 22.52
N GLU A 243 -14.45 -11.28 22.00
CA GLU A 243 -13.50 -12.11 22.76
C GLU A 243 -12.32 -11.27 23.28
N GLU A 244 -12.02 -11.41 24.57
CA GLU A 244 -10.95 -10.64 25.20
C GLU A 244 -9.60 -11.34 25.12
N THR A 245 -8.63 -10.68 24.49
CA THR A 245 -7.22 -11.09 24.53
C THR A 245 -6.29 -9.89 24.68
N ASN A 246 -5.09 -10.12 25.23
CA ASN A 246 -4.09 -9.07 25.46
C ASN A 246 -3.69 -8.28 24.20
N SER A 247 -3.90 -8.86 23.01
CA SER A 247 -3.46 -8.27 21.74
C SER A 247 -4.56 -8.21 20.68
N CYS A 248 -5.82 -8.52 21.02
CA CYS A 248 -6.96 -8.58 20.10
C CYS A 248 -6.64 -9.35 18.80
N ILE A 249 -6.02 -10.53 18.92
CA ILE A 249 -5.56 -11.34 17.78
C ILE A 249 -6.57 -12.40 17.33
N PHE A 250 -7.61 -12.61 18.12
CA PHE A 250 -8.68 -13.57 17.83
C PHE A 250 -9.87 -12.81 17.26
N ASP A 251 -10.72 -12.24 18.11
CA ASP A 251 -11.78 -11.33 17.69
C ASP A 251 -11.34 -9.87 17.83
N TYR A 252 -11.60 -9.08 16.79
CA TYR A 252 -11.18 -7.67 16.77
C TYR A 252 -12.09 -6.78 15.93
N LEU A 253 -12.27 -5.55 16.42
CA LEU A 253 -12.76 -4.41 15.67
C LEU A 253 -11.59 -3.49 15.37
N LEU A 254 -11.30 -3.30 14.09
CA LEU A 254 -10.27 -2.42 13.57
C LEU A 254 -10.93 -1.22 12.90
N ILE A 255 -10.59 0.00 13.29
CA ILE A 255 -11.02 1.24 12.64
C ILE A 255 -9.78 1.89 12.06
N THR A 256 -9.82 2.18 10.76
CA THR A 256 -8.67 2.73 10.05
C THR A 256 -9.03 3.65 8.91
N ASP A 257 -8.15 4.58 8.54
CA ASP A 257 -8.27 5.28 7.27
C ASP A 257 -7.84 4.37 6.10
N GLU A 258 -8.03 4.88 4.89
CA GLU A 258 -7.74 4.18 3.64
C GLU A 258 -6.27 3.82 3.41
N TYR A 259 -5.35 4.36 4.22
CA TYR A 259 -3.91 4.14 4.11
C TYR A 259 -3.31 3.51 5.37
N TYR A 260 -4.13 3.00 6.30
CA TYR A 260 -3.69 2.37 7.55
C TYR A 260 -2.80 3.28 8.43
N THR A 261 -3.06 4.58 8.41
CA THR A 261 -2.22 5.57 9.12
C THR A 261 -2.70 5.82 10.53
N ASN A 262 -4.02 5.84 10.72
CA ASN A 262 -4.67 5.87 12.03
C ASN A 262 -5.35 4.53 12.23
N VAL A 263 -4.79 3.65 13.07
CA VAL A 263 -5.26 2.27 13.25
C VAL A 263 -5.67 2.10 14.71
N TYR A 264 -6.96 1.83 14.94
CA TYR A 264 -7.51 1.57 16.26
C TYR A 264 -8.05 0.15 16.33
N THR A 265 -7.52 -0.67 17.23
CA THR A 265 -7.94 -2.07 17.41
C THR A 265 -8.58 -2.27 18.77
N TYR A 266 -9.76 -2.89 18.79
CA TYR A 266 -10.58 -3.11 19.98
C TYR A 266 -11.01 -4.58 20.08
N CYS A 267 -11.08 -5.09 21.31
CA CYS A 267 -11.66 -6.38 21.67
C CYS A 267 -12.06 -6.38 23.16
N GLY A 268 -12.68 -7.46 23.65
CA GLY A 268 -13.12 -7.57 25.04
C GLY A 268 -14.47 -6.91 25.35
N HIS A 269 -14.78 -6.85 26.65
CA HIS A 269 -16.08 -6.42 27.18
C HIS A 269 -15.94 -5.16 28.04
N GLN A 270 -15.75 -3.98 27.44
CA GLN A 270 -16.04 -2.70 28.09
C GLN A 270 -15.78 -1.51 27.17
N VAL A 271 -16.75 -0.59 27.13
CA VAL A 271 -16.54 0.76 26.62
C VAL A 271 -15.77 1.54 27.69
N LYS A 272 -14.46 1.70 27.53
CA LYS A 272 -13.78 2.83 28.17
C LYS A 272 -14.48 4.09 27.67
N ALA A 273 -15.34 4.64 28.52
CA ALA A 273 -16.16 5.79 28.21
C ALA A 273 -15.32 6.93 27.58
N SER A 274 -15.86 7.48 26.49
CA SER A 274 -15.71 8.89 26.13
C SER A 274 -14.44 9.33 25.40
N HIS A 275 -13.97 8.62 24.37
CA HIS A 275 -13.22 9.28 23.29
C HIS A 275 -13.85 8.97 21.95
N SER A 276 -14.32 10.04 21.28
CA SER A 276 -14.66 9.98 19.88
C SER A 276 -13.38 9.82 19.07
N ILE A 277 -13.34 8.85 18.17
CA ILE A 277 -12.23 8.64 17.25
C ILE A 277 -12.42 9.66 16.12
N GLU A 278 -11.51 10.63 16.05
CA GLU A 278 -11.50 11.62 14.98
C GLU A 278 -10.60 11.16 13.85
N MET A 279 -11.18 10.97 12.67
CA MET A 279 -10.50 10.54 11.46
C MET A 279 -10.47 11.71 10.47
N ASN A 280 -9.32 12.36 10.29
CA ASN A 280 -9.15 13.44 9.29
C ASN A 280 -8.93 12.85 7.89
N SER A 281 -9.83 11.96 7.48
CA SER A 281 -9.86 11.32 6.16
C SER A 281 -11.26 11.47 5.57
N SER A 282 -11.35 11.61 4.24
CA SER A 282 -12.61 11.51 3.51
C SER A 282 -13.16 10.09 3.46
N GLN A 283 -12.40 9.10 3.91
CA GLN A 283 -12.82 7.71 3.93
C GLN A 283 -12.25 6.94 5.13
N VAL A 284 -13.11 6.19 5.80
CA VAL A 284 -12.76 5.35 6.96
C VAL A 284 -13.28 3.94 6.74
N TYR A 285 -12.43 2.98 7.05
CA TYR A 285 -12.67 1.54 7.03
C TYR A 285 -12.86 1.04 8.46
N ILE A 286 -13.87 0.20 8.64
CA ILE A 286 -14.16 -0.48 9.89
C ILE A 286 -14.17 -1.96 9.57
N ILE A 287 -13.20 -2.69 10.11
CA ILE A 287 -12.97 -4.11 9.85
C ILE A 287 -13.30 -4.88 11.13
N PHE A 288 -14.19 -5.86 11.03
CA PHE A 288 -14.55 -6.74 12.13
C PHE A 288 -14.19 -8.17 11.78
N GLY A 289 -13.19 -8.72 12.47
CA GLY A 289 -12.70 -10.08 12.27
C GLY A 289 -13.01 -10.95 13.48
N THR A 290 -13.38 -12.22 13.24
CA THR A 290 -13.58 -13.21 14.31
C THR A 290 -12.86 -14.53 14.04
N ASP A 291 -12.57 -15.29 15.08
CA ASP A 291 -11.92 -16.60 15.02
C ASP A 291 -12.93 -17.75 15.12
N ASP A 292 -12.50 -18.98 15.46
CA ASP A 292 -13.37 -20.17 15.51
C ASP A 292 -14.06 -20.43 16.87
N ALA A 293 -13.92 -19.55 17.86
CA ALA A 293 -14.48 -19.75 19.21
C ALA A 293 -14.95 -18.45 19.88
N ASN A 294 -15.47 -18.57 21.11
CA ASN A 294 -15.72 -17.47 22.06
C ASN A 294 -16.46 -16.23 21.53
N HIS A 295 -17.72 -16.41 21.11
CA HIS A 295 -18.52 -15.33 20.52
C HIS A 295 -19.20 -14.43 21.55
N GLY A 296 -19.05 -13.11 21.40
CA GLY A 296 -19.81 -12.08 22.14
C GLY A 296 -20.97 -11.47 21.34
N HIS A 297 -21.59 -10.40 21.86
CA HIS A 297 -22.68 -9.71 21.17
C HIS A 297 -22.22 -8.83 19.99
N GLY A 298 -20.93 -8.50 19.88
CA GLY A 298 -20.38 -7.71 18.78
C GLY A 298 -20.20 -6.22 19.10
N PHE A 299 -20.52 -5.33 18.17
CA PHE A 299 -20.40 -3.88 18.39
C PHE A 299 -21.54 -3.08 17.77
N LEU A 300 -21.79 -1.92 18.36
CA LEU A 300 -22.59 -0.83 17.78
C LEU A 300 -21.77 0.45 17.83
N LEU A 301 -21.60 1.09 16.68
CA LEU A 301 -20.93 2.38 16.58
C LEU A 301 -21.80 3.41 15.86
N LYS A 302 -21.61 4.66 16.21
CA LYS A 302 -22.18 5.85 15.57
C LYS A 302 -21.08 6.63 14.88
N TYR A 303 -21.38 7.22 13.74
CA TYR A 303 -20.46 8.16 13.10
C TYR A 303 -21.18 9.45 12.68
N GLU A 304 -20.42 10.52 12.59
CA GLU A 304 -20.82 11.81 12.02
C GLU A 304 -19.70 12.38 11.16
N THR A 305 -20.04 13.11 10.10
CA THR A 305 -19.09 13.83 9.26
C THR A 305 -19.19 15.32 9.57
N VAL A 306 -18.07 15.91 9.97
CA VAL A 306 -17.99 17.32 10.38
C VAL A 306 -17.15 18.04 9.35
N LYS A 307 -17.65 19.16 8.82
CA LYS A 307 -16.86 19.99 7.93
C LYS A 307 -15.66 20.54 8.70
N ASN A 308 -14.45 20.38 8.18
CA ASN A 308 -13.28 21.04 8.72
C ASN A 308 -13.52 22.55 8.59
N GLU A 309 -13.43 23.28 9.71
CA GLU A 309 -13.51 24.74 9.66
C GLU A 309 -12.44 25.23 8.70
N ALA A 310 -12.86 25.89 7.62
CA ALA A 310 -11.93 26.60 6.77
C ALA A 310 -11.16 27.56 7.67
N LEU A 311 -9.84 27.41 7.73
CA LEU A 311 -8.95 28.36 8.39
C LEU A 311 -9.42 29.76 7.97
N LYS A 312 -10.00 30.51 8.92
CA LYS A 312 -10.39 31.89 8.69
C LYS A 312 -9.13 32.59 8.20
N SER A 313 -9.23 33.23 7.04
CA SER A 313 -8.16 34.00 6.42
C SER A 313 -7.68 35.08 7.39
N ASN A 314 -6.71 34.75 8.22
CA ASN A 314 -5.86 35.70 8.90
C ASN A 314 -4.45 35.40 8.42
N ASN A 315 -3.87 36.37 7.72
CA ASN A 315 -2.51 36.40 7.22
C ASN A 315 -1.50 35.74 8.16
N PHE A 316 -0.95 34.58 7.76
CA PHE A 316 0.44 34.09 7.95
C PHE A 316 0.46 32.59 7.60
N TYR A 317 0.70 32.24 6.34
CA TYR A 317 1.06 30.85 6.01
C TYR A 317 2.54 30.67 6.36
N SER A 318 2.86 29.87 7.40
CA SER A 318 4.22 29.45 7.70
C SER A 318 4.66 28.31 6.78
N CYS A 319 5.94 28.28 6.42
CA CYS A 319 6.52 27.23 5.58
C CYS A 319 6.73 25.91 6.33
N GLY A 320 7.06 24.84 5.61
CA GLY A 320 7.53 23.57 6.14
C GLY A 320 6.47 22.73 6.87
N LEU A 321 5.21 23.13 6.80
CA LEU A 321 4.10 22.38 7.36
C LEU A 321 3.62 21.32 6.38
N THR A 322 3.60 20.08 6.84
CA THR A 322 2.77 19.03 6.26
C THR A 322 1.49 18.95 7.06
N PHE A 323 0.37 18.59 6.44
CA PHE A 323 -0.88 18.34 7.18
C PHE A 323 -0.67 17.08 8.04
N GLN A 324 -0.25 17.25 9.30
CA GLN A 324 -0.04 16.15 10.23
C GLN A 324 -1.34 15.83 10.98
N LEU A 325 -1.78 14.58 10.86
CA LEU A 325 -2.61 13.92 11.87
C LEU A 325 -1.68 13.64 13.08
N ASN A 326 -2.08 14.04 14.29
CA ASN A 326 -1.25 13.99 15.50
C ASN A 326 -0.61 12.61 15.73
N GLU A 327 0.73 12.58 15.79
CA GLU A 327 1.57 11.44 16.20
C GLU A 327 1.73 11.44 17.73
N ASP A 328 1.45 10.31 18.37
CA ASP A 328 2.18 9.83 19.53
C ASP A 328 2.20 8.29 19.45
N VAL A 329 3.39 7.70 19.31
CA VAL A 329 3.88 6.39 19.81
C VAL A 329 4.80 5.66 18.81
N GLU A 330 5.94 5.24 19.36
CA GLU A 330 7.13 4.62 18.76
C GLU A 330 6.88 3.43 17.82
N TYR A 331 7.57 3.45 16.68
CA TYR A 331 7.57 2.38 15.67
C TYR A 331 8.65 1.33 15.97
N THR A 332 8.26 0.05 16.07
CA THR A 332 9.21 -1.07 15.95
C THR A 332 9.06 -1.73 14.58
N ASP A 333 10.22 -1.87 13.93
CA ASP A 333 10.46 -2.37 12.59
C ASP A 333 9.87 -3.78 12.34
N ASN A 334 9.12 -3.96 11.24
CA ASN A 334 9.36 -5.07 10.31
C ASN A 334 8.56 -4.97 8.99
N LYS A 335 9.36 -4.81 7.92
CA LYS A 335 9.26 -5.43 6.58
C LYS A 335 8.55 -4.66 5.44
N MET A 336 9.42 -4.05 4.62
CA MET A 336 9.25 -3.31 3.37
C MET A 336 8.85 -4.16 2.15
N GLU A 337 8.00 -3.58 1.29
CA GLU A 337 8.14 -3.66 -0.18
C GLU A 337 7.90 -2.24 -0.76
N SER A 338 8.87 -1.69 -1.49
CA SER A 338 9.01 -0.27 -1.88
C SER A 338 9.38 -0.15 -3.36
N ARG A 339 9.24 1.01 -4.08
CA ARG A 339 10.12 1.32 -5.24
C ARG A 339 10.34 2.76 -5.85
N ILE A 340 10.84 3.80 -5.15
CA ILE A 340 12.15 4.42 -5.60
C ILE A 340 13.22 3.34 -5.36
N ILE A 341 14.45 3.27 -5.88
CA ILE A 341 15.33 2.13 -5.48
C ILE A 341 15.42 2.09 -3.94
N GLY A 342 14.72 1.14 -3.30
CA GLY A 342 14.38 1.13 -1.87
C GLY A 342 13.42 2.19 -1.23
N GLY A 343 12.71 3.07 -1.96
CA GLY A 343 11.79 4.10 -1.40
C GLY A 343 10.30 3.85 -1.65
N GLU A 344 9.42 4.46 -0.86
CA GLU A 344 7.99 4.13 -0.74
C GLU A 344 7.10 5.09 -1.55
N LEU A 345 5.83 4.71 -1.75
CA LEU A 345 4.84 5.59 -2.39
C LEU A 345 4.50 6.74 -1.43
N SER A 346 4.53 7.99 -1.91
CA SER A 346 4.07 9.13 -1.11
C SER A 346 2.54 9.11 -0.99
N ARG A 347 1.97 9.72 0.05
CA ARG A 347 0.53 10.02 0.08
C ARG A 347 0.27 11.30 -0.74
N PRO A 348 -0.88 11.43 -1.42
CA PRO A 348 -1.28 12.68 -2.04
C PRO A 348 -1.29 13.83 -1.03
N GLY A 349 -0.61 14.94 -1.33
CA GLY A 349 -0.50 16.09 -0.42
C GLY A 349 0.45 15.91 0.77
N GLN A 350 1.12 14.76 0.92
CA GLN A 350 2.13 14.56 1.97
C GLN A 350 3.30 15.53 1.85
N TRP A 351 3.71 15.81 0.61
CA TRP A 351 4.78 16.75 0.28
C TRP A 351 4.21 17.90 -0.55
N PRO A 352 3.49 18.86 0.08
CA PRO A 352 2.70 19.87 -0.62
C PRO A 352 3.55 20.94 -1.34
N TRP A 353 4.88 20.86 -1.20
CA TRP A 353 5.84 21.70 -1.90
C TRP A 353 6.36 21.07 -3.19
N MET A 354 5.99 19.83 -3.53
CA MET A 354 6.52 19.18 -4.73
C MET A 354 6.01 19.85 -6.01
N VAL A 355 6.93 20.06 -6.93
CA VAL A 355 6.67 20.67 -8.23
C VAL A 355 7.32 19.86 -9.34
N SER A 356 6.56 19.61 -10.40
CA SER A 356 7.00 18.94 -11.62
C SER A 356 7.35 20.01 -12.66
N VAL A 357 8.63 20.10 -13.04
CA VAL A 357 9.13 21.03 -14.06
C VAL A 357 9.13 20.31 -15.40
N ARG A 358 8.42 20.86 -16.39
CA ARG A 358 8.22 20.23 -17.70
C ARG A 358 8.77 21.09 -18.83
N GLU A 359 9.43 20.44 -19.79
CA GLU A 359 9.88 21.04 -21.05
C GLU A 359 9.12 20.38 -22.21
N ASN A 360 8.46 21.17 -23.04
CA ASN A 360 7.55 20.71 -24.10
C ASN A 360 6.51 19.71 -23.57
N ASN A 361 5.94 20.00 -22.39
CA ASN A 361 4.99 19.16 -21.64
C ASN A 361 5.53 17.80 -21.16
N GLN A 362 6.83 17.52 -21.32
CA GLN A 362 7.47 16.32 -20.80
C GLN A 362 8.16 16.62 -19.47
N PHE A 363 8.01 15.71 -18.50
CA PHE A 363 8.70 15.82 -17.21
C PHE A 363 10.22 15.89 -17.41
N ARG A 364 10.85 16.88 -16.80
CA ARG A 364 12.28 17.14 -16.92
C ARG A 364 13.00 16.99 -15.59
N CYS A 365 12.48 17.63 -14.55
CA CYS A 365 13.08 17.70 -13.22
C CYS A 365 12.00 17.92 -12.15
N GLY A 366 12.34 17.59 -10.90
CA GLY A 366 11.63 18.07 -9.73
C GLY A 366 12.01 19.51 -9.36
N ALA A 367 11.18 20.14 -8.54
CA ALA A 367 11.44 21.40 -7.87
C ALA A 367 10.66 21.44 -6.55
N SER A 368 10.95 22.44 -5.72
CA SER A 368 10.21 22.73 -4.50
C SER A 368 9.60 24.12 -4.51
N LEU A 369 8.37 24.23 -4.00
CA LEU A 369 7.72 25.50 -3.68
C LEU A 369 8.36 26.10 -2.42
N ILE A 370 8.94 27.30 -2.53
CA ILE A 370 9.60 27.97 -1.39
C ILE A 370 8.89 29.27 -0.99
N SER A 371 8.04 29.83 -1.85
CA SER A 371 7.10 30.90 -1.53
C SER A 371 5.99 30.98 -2.58
N SER A 372 5.08 31.97 -2.50
CA SER A 372 3.91 32.03 -3.37
C SER A 372 4.24 32.33 -4.83
N GLN A 373 5.48 32.69 -5.16
CA GLN A 373 5.91 32.95 -6.54
C GLN A 373 7.28 32.37 -6.90
N TRP A 374 7.90 31.65 -5.96
CA TRP A 374 9.27 31.20 -6.11
C TRP A 374 9.39 29.69 -5.90
N LEU A 375 10.10 29.07 -6.84
CA LEU A 375 10.46 27.66 -6.80
C LEU A 375 11.97 27.49 -6.80
N LEU A 376 12.46 26.42 -6.20
CA LEU A 376 13.87 26.07 -6.11
C LEU A 376 14.14 24.72 -6.80
N THR A 377 15.19 24.66 -7.62
CA THR A 377 15.57 23.46 -8.38
C THR A 377 17.07 23.48 -8.73
N ALA A 378 17.54 22.51 -9.50
CA ALA A 378 18.92 22.41 -9.95
C ALA A 378 19.16 23.22 -11.25
N ALA A 379 20.36 23.78 -11.39
CA ALA A 379 20.76 24.51 -12.59
C ALA A 379 20.90 23.60 -13.82
N HIS A 380 21.37 22.37 -13.63
CA HIS A 380 21.58 21.42 -14.73
C HIS A 380 20.28 20.97 -15.42
N CYS A 381 19.11 21.23 -14.81
CA CYS A 381 17.82 20.97 -15.42
C CYS A 381 17.62 21.79 -16.70
N PHE A 382 18.26 22.96 -16.79
CA PHE A 382 18.07 23.92 -17.88
C PHE A 382 19.25 23.94 -18.86
N PRO A 383 18.98 24.01 -20.17
CA PRO A 383 20.01 24.27 -21.17
C PRO A 383 20.55 25.70 -21.06
N LYS A 384 21.71 25.98 -21.66
CA LYS A 384 22.32 27.33 -21.65
C LYS A 384 21.41 28.43 -22.23
N ASN A 385 20.65 28.09 -23.27
CA ASN A 385 19.72 29.01 -23.92
C ASN A 385 18.29 28.49 -23.69
N VAL A 386 17.59 29.09 -22.73
CA VAL A 386 16.22 28.69 -22.39
C VAL A 386 15.23 29.54 -23.18
N ASN A 387 14.29 28.88 -23.87
CA ASN A 387 13.09 29.52 -24.41
C ASN A 387 11.92 29.25 -23.45
N LEU A 388 11.52 30.26 -22.67
CA LEU A 388 10.51 30.11 -21.61
C LEU A 388 9.15 29.59 -22.12
N ASN A 389 8.81 29.80 -23.39
CA ASN A 389 7.54 29.32 -23.96
C ASN A 389 7.43 27.79 -23.99
N ASN A 390 8.56 27.08 -23.88
CA ASN A 390 8.59 25.64 -23.85
C ASN A 390 8.46 25.07 -22.43
N TRP A 391 8.41 25.91 -21.40
CA TRP A 391 8.52 25.47 -20.00
C TRP A 391 7.26 25.79 -19.21
N ILE A 392 6.82 24.81 -18.43
CA ILE A 392 5.67 24.91 -17.53
C ILE A 392 5.96 24.17 -16.23
N VAL A 393 5.36 24.62 -15.14
CA VAL A 393 5.44 23.94 -13.85
C VAL A 393 4.06 23.45 -13.42
N HIS A 394 4.01 22.22 -12.92
CA HIS A 394 2.84 21.61 -12.32
C HIS A 394 3.03 21.57 -10.80
N ILE A 395 2.14 22.22 -10.05
CA ILE A 395 2.27 22.39 -8.60
C ILE A 395 1.12 21.66 -7.91
N GLY A 396 1.43 20.89 -6.87
CA GLY A 396 0.48 20.00 -6.20
C GLY A 396 0.27 18.67 -6.93
N ASP A 397 1.09 18.39 -7.94
CA ASP A 397 1.06 17.20 -8.79
C ASP A 397 1.39 15.94 -7.97
N PHE A 398 0.70 14.85 -8.27
CA PHE A 398 1.00 13.52 -7.73
C PHE A 398 1.24 12.50 -8.86
N TYR A 399 0.50 12.59 -9.96
CA TYR A 399 0.57 11.71 -11.13
C TYR A 399 1.09 12.49 -12.35
N LEU A 400 2.25 12.11 -12.91
CA LEU A 400 2.80 12.83 -14.06
C LEU A 400 1.91 12.81 -15.31
N ASP A 401 1.09 11.78 -15.50
CA ASP A 401 0.23 11.60 -16.67
C ASP A 401 -1.21 12.12 -16.49
N TRP A 402 -1.59 12.60 -15.30
CA TRP A 402 -2.95 13.02 -15.00
C TRP A 402 -2.98 14.27 -14.12
N ILE A 403 -3.82 15.24 -14.50
CA ILE A 403 -3.96 16.51 -13.77
C ILE A 403 -5.21 16.45 -12.89
N ASP A 404 -5.02 16.53 -11.58
CA ASP A 404 -6.12 16.58 -10.60
C ASP A 404 -6.74 17.99 -10.44
N SER A 405 -7.91 18.09 -9.81
CA SER A 405 -8.64 19.37 -9.66
C SER A 405 -7.95 20.40 -8.75
N GLU A 406 -7.00 19.96 -7.93
CA GLU A 406 -6.17 20.74 -7.01
C GLU A 406 -4.75 20.97 -7.56
N GLU A 407 -4.44 20.50 -8.78
CA GLU A 407 -3.21 20.81 -9.48
C GLU A 407 -3.33 22.13 -10.23
N ILE A 408 -2.23 22.88 -10.29
CA ILE A 408 -2.14 24.08 -11.12
C ILE A 408 -0.98 23.98 -12.09
N LEU A 409 -1.28 24.34 -13.35
CA LEU A 409 -0.32 24.50 -14.42
C LEU A 409 0.03 25.98 -14.53
N MET A 410 1.31 26.30 -14.41
CA MET A 410 1.77 27.68 -14.32
C MET A 410 2.94 27.95 -15.26
N ASN A 411 2.84 29.03 -16.03
CA ASN A 411 3.93 29.49 -16.88
C ASN A 411 5.07 30.08 -16.02
N ILE A 412 6.28 30.01 -16.57
CA ILE A 412 7.48 30.56 -15.93
C ILE A 412 7.70 31.99 -16.40
N SER A 413 7.90 32.92 -15.45
CA SER A 413 8.28 34.30 -15.74
C SER A 413 9.77 34.45 -15.97
N SER A 414 10.60 33.81 -15.14
CA SER A 414 12.06 33.91 -15.22
C SER A 414 12.74 32.72 -14.55
N ILE A 415 13.95 32.40 -15.01
CA ILE A 415 14.82 31.37 -14.42
C ILE A 415 16.16 32.02 -14.10
N PHE A 416 16.63 31.84 -12.87
CA PHE A 416 17.88 32.41 -12.37
C PHE A 416 18.84 31.28 -12.00
N ILE A 417 19.85 31.06 -12.84
CA ILE A 417 20.93 30.10 -12.57
C ILE A 417 21.99 30.78 -11.69
N HIS A 418 22.49 30.07 -10.68
CA HIS A 418 23.54 30.60 -9.82
C HIS A 418 24.80 30.96 -10.63
N PRO A 419 25.39 32.16 -10.45
CA PRO A 419 26.47 32.66 -11.31
C PRO A 419 27.75 31.82 -11.28
N ASN A 420 27.99 31.13 -10.16
CA ASN A 420 29.15 30.23 -10.00
C ASN A 420 28.90 28.81 -10.52
N TYR A 421 27.75 28.51 -11.13
CA TYR A 421 27.45 27.17 -11.63
C TYR A 421 28.43 26.75 -12.73
N HIS A 422 29.05 25.58 -12.55
CA HIS A 422 30.09 25.08 -13.45
C HIS A 422 29.97 23.59 -13.76
N LEU A 423 29.36 23.25 -14.91
CA LEU A 423 29.24 21.88 -15.45
C LEU A 423 30.55 21.07 -15.40
N ARG A 424 31.71 21.70 -15.70
CA ARG A 424 33.01 21.01 -15.78
C ARG A 424 33.66 20.74 -14.42
N LYS A 425 33.13 21.29 -13.33
CA LYS A 425 33.61 21.08 -11.95
C LYS A 425 32.60 20.23 -11.16
N LEU A 426 32.19 19.09 -11.72
CA LEU A 426 31.21 18.18 -11.08
C LEU A 426 29.95 18.91 -10.57
N TYR A 427 29.36 19.76 -11.41
CA TYR A 427 28.12 20.47 -11.05
C TYR A 427 28.25 21.33 -9.77
N ASP A 428 29.44 21.89 -9.50
CA ASP A 428 29.58 22.84 -8.38
C ASP A 428 28.65 24.05 -8.59
N TYR A 429 28.05 24.52 -7.48
CA TYR A 429 26.99 25.52 -7.42
C TYR A 429 25.74 25.23 -8.29
N ASP A 430 25.29 23.97 -8.32
CA ASP A 430 24.10 23.55 -9.06
C ASP A 430 22.78 23.97 -8.37
N TYR A 431 22.45 25.26 -8.49
CA TYR A 431 21.23 25.88 -7.97
C TYR A 431 20.56 26.76 -9.02
N ALA A 432 19.23 26.69 -9.10
CA ALA A 432 18.41 27.60 -9.88
C ALA A 432 17.11 27.97 -9.16
N LEU A 433 16.67 29.21 -9.37
CA LEU A 433 15.36 29.70 -8.95
C LEU A 433 14.45 29.89 -10.15
N ILE A 434 13.18 29.59 -9.98
CA ILE A 434 12.13 29.85 -10.96
C ILE A 434 11.15 30.86 -10.36
N LYS A 435 10.92 31.99 -11.04
CA LYS A 435 9.82 32.90 -10.73
C LYS A 435 8.62 32.51 -11.58
N THR A 436 7.48 32.25 -10.95
CA THR A 436 6.24 31.91 -11.66
C THR A 436 5.57 33.16 -12.26
N ALA A 437 4.75 32.97 -13.30
CA ALA A 437 4.03 34.06 -13.96
C ALA A 437 2.96 34.73 -13.08
N SER A 438 2.42 34.02 -12.10
CA SER A 438 1.41 34.51 -11.16
C SER A 438 1.61 33.93 -9.77
N SER A 439 0.98 34.56 -8.77
CA SER A 439 1.02 34.07 -7.38
C SER A 439 0.20 32.80 -7.23
N ILE A 440 0.79 31.83 -6.54
CA ILE A 440 0.22 30.55 -6.17
C ILE A 440 -0.67 30.74 -4.95
N GLN A 441 -1.90 30.23 -5.03
CA GLN A 441 -2.79 30.15 -3.89
C GLN A 441 -2.51 28.89 -3.10
N TYR A 442 -2.16 29.08 -1.84
CA TYR A 442 -1.85 27.97 -0.95
C TYR A 442 -3.09 27.15 -0.58
N THR A 443 -2.91 25.83 -0.52
CA THR A 443 -3.90 24.84 -0.08
C THR A 443 -3.19 23.71 0.65
N SER A 444 -3.91 22.73 1.19
CA SER A 444 -3.29 21.56 1.83
C SER A 444 -2.35 20.76 0.92
N LYS A 445 -2.45 20.92 -0.41
CA LYS A 445 -1.55 20.30 -1.41
C LYS A 445 -0.53 21.27 -2.02
N ARG A 446 -0.57 22.55 -1.64
CA ARG A 446 0.29 23.62 -2.18
C ARG A 446 0.77 24.51 -1.04
N LEU A 447 1.79 24.07 -0.32
CA LEU A 447 2.42 24.81 0.78
C LEU A 447 3.92 24.90 0.55
N PRO A 448 4.55 26.03 0.91
CA PRO A 448 5.99 26.17 0.74
C PRO A 448 6.75 25.36 1.80
N ILE A 449 7.91 24.81 1.44
CA ILE A 449 8.88 24.25 2.40
C ILE A 449 9.74 25.36 3.01
N CYS A 450 10.20 25.21 4.25
CA CYS A 450 11.15 26.15 4.83
C CYS A 450 12.55 25.92 4.28
N ILE A 451 13.32 26.98 4.06
CA ILE A 451 14.75 26.88 3.77
C ILE A 451 15.54 27.03 5.08
N LEU A 452 16.49 26.14 5.34
CA LEU A 452 17.30 26.22 6.55
C LEU A 452 18.28 27.41 6.48
N ASN A 453 17.99 28.47 7.23
CA ASN A 453 18.78 29.72 7.26
C ASN A 453 19.97 29.70 8.24
N SER A 454 20.59 28.54 8.48
CA SER A 454 21.79 28.45 9.30
C SER A 454 23.04 28.43 8.42
N THR A 455 24.06 29.22 8.77
CA THR A 455 25.37 29.23 8.10
C THR A 455 26.20 27.98 8.40
N LEU A 456 25.84 27.23 9.44
CA LEU A 456 26.49 25.97 9.81
C LEU A 456 25.40 24.92 10.04
N MET A 457 25.30 23.98 9.10
CA MET A 457 24.49 22.78 9.28
C MET A 457 25.25 21.82 10.19
N ASN A 458 24.81 21.68 11.44
CA ASN A 458 25.24 20.56 12.25
C ASN A 458 24.37 19.36 11.89
N ILE A 459 24.92 18.39 11.16
CA ILE A 459 24.21 17.16 10.75
C ILE A 459 23.60 16.45 11.97
N ASN A 460 24.21 16.56 13.15
CA ASN A 460 23.71 15.94 14.39
C ASN A 460 22.44 16.61 14.94
N GLN A 461 22.04 17.78 14.40
CA GLN A 461 20.79 18.46 14.74
C GLN A 461 19.68 18.14 13.73
N LEU A 462 19.94 17.31 12.74
CA LEU A 462 18.96 16.89 11.75
C LEU A 462 18.50 15.47 12.05
N ASP A 463 17.20 15.26 11.92
CA ASP A 463 16.57 13.96 12.04
C ASP A 463 15.59 13.75 10.87
N ARG A 464 15.26 12.50 10.56
CA ARG A 464 14.23 12.12 9.57
C ARG A 464 14.40 12.82 8.22
N CYS A 465 15.52 12.59 7.55
CA CYS A 465 15.76 13.15 6.21
C CYS A 465 15.11 12.31 5.11
N TYR A 466 14.40 12.97 4.21
CA TYR A 466 13.72 12.37 3.06
C TYR A 466 14.08 13.08 1.75
N VAL A 467 14.00 12.34 0.66
CA VAL A 467 13.91 12.87 -0.70
C VAL A 467 12.60 12.42 -1.30
N ALA A 468 11.94 13.28 -2.08
CA ALA A 468 10.73 12.92 -2.81
C ALA A 468 10.85 13.34 -4.28
N GLY A 469 10.29 12.54 -5.19
CA GLY A 469 10.39 12.80 -6.62
C GLY A 469 9.73 11.71 -7.48
N TRP A 470 9.81 11.91 -8.79
CA TRP A 470 9.27 11.03 -9.82
C TRP A 470 10.38 10.32 -10.63
N GLY A 471 11.59 10.29 -10.10
CA GLY A 471 12.74 9.68 -10.76
C GLY A 471 12.65 8.18 -10.93
N SER A 472 13.70 7.63 -11.53
CA SER A 472 13.82 6.25 -11.98
C SER A 472 13.61 5.28 -10.83
N SER A 473 12.76 4.30 -11.09
CA SER A 473 12.55 3.11 -10.26
C SER A 473 13.21 1.89 -10.91
N GLU A 474 13.18 0.73 -10.25
CA GLU A 474 13.73 -0.52 -10.84
C GLU A 474 12.97 -0.97 -12.09
N ASP A 475 11.72 -0.53 -12.26
CA ASP A 475 10.80 -1.01 -13.29
C ASP A 475 10.53 0.04 -14.39
N SER A 476 10.93 1.31 -14.18
CA SER A 476 10.71 2.40 -15.14
C SER A 476 11.72 3.53 -14.96
N PRO A 477 12.21 4.15 -16.07
CA PRO A 477 13.09 5.32 -16.01
C PRO A 477 12.45 6.56 -15.35
N ILE A 478 11.12 6.60 -15.25
CA ILE A 478 10.33 7.66 -14.60
C ILE A 478 9.13 7.02 -13.90
N SER A 479 8.88 7.35 -12.63
CA SER A 479 7.68 6.94 -11.89
C SER A 479 6.51 7.85 -12.23
N ASN A 480 5.32 7.29 -12.48
CA ASN A 480 4.15 8.13 -12.70
C ASN A 480 3.72 8.80 -11.39
N GLU A 481 3.74 8.05 -10.30
CA GLU A 481 3.36 8.52 -8.97
C GLU A 481 4.56 9.12 -8.21
N LEU A 482 4.27 10.11 -7.37
CA LEU A 482 5.25 10.70 -6.45
C LEU A 482 5.68 9.67 -5.41
N ARG A 483 6.99 9.50 -5.25
CA ARG A 483 7.58 8.58 -4.27
C ARG A 483 8.52 9.33 -3.34
N HIS A 484 8.83 8.72 -2.20
CA HIS A 484 9.76 9.27 -1.22
C HIS A 484 10.71 8.20 -0.65
N LEU A 485 11.85 8.63 -0.13
CA LEU A 485 12.86 7.75 0.44
C LEU A 485 13.49 8.41 1.67
N TYR A 486 13.49 7.68 2.79
CA TYR A 486 14.35 8.02 3.92
C TYR A 486 15.82 7.84 3.53
N ILE A 487 16.62 8.89 3.73
CA ILE A 487 18.02 8.91 3.32
C ILE A 487 18.94 9.43 4.43
N PRO A 488 19.96 8.64 4.85
CA PRO A 488 20.90 9.10 5.85
C PRO A 488 21.91 10.08 5.26
N LEU A 489 22.24 11.13 6.01
CA LEU A 489 23.32 12.05 5.65
C LEU A 489 24.68 11.42 5.97
N LEU A 490 25.63 11.59 5.06
CA LEU A 490 27.00 11.13 5.19
C LEU A 490 27.95 12.31 5.30
N ASN A 491 29.00 12.16 6.10
CA ASN A 491 30.06 13.17 6.11
C ASN A 491 30.73 13.22 4.73
N LEU A 492 30.94 14.43 4.21
CA LEU A 492 31.56 14.65 2.90
C LEU A 492 32.92 13.96 2.77
N THR A 493 33.69 13.86 3.87
CA THR A 493 34.97 13.13 3.91
C THR A 493 34.83 11.65 3.57
N VAL A 494 33.76 10.99 4.03
CA VAL A 494 33.48 9.58 3.72
C VAL A 494 33.24 9.41 2.23
N CYS A 495 32.47 10.32 1.62
CA CYS A 495 32.18 10.25 0.20
C CYS A 495 33.40 10.59 -0.66
N ASN A 496 34.21 11.55 -0.23
CA ASN A 496 35.48 11.86 -0.88
C ASN A 496 36.51 10.71 -0.81
N GLN A 497 36.41 9.81 0.16
CA GLN A 497 37.24 8.61 0.25
C GLN A 497 36.80 7.49 -0.70
N THR A 498 35.59 7.55 -1.27
CA THR A 498 35.16 6.51 -2.22
C THR A 498 35.85 6.68 -3.57
N GLU A 499 36.01 5.57 -4.28
CA GLU A 499 36.52 5.56 -5.66
C GLU A 499 35.59 6.34 -6.61
N ALA A 500 34.34 6.59 -6.21
CA ALA A 500 33.40 7.36 -6.99
C ALA A 500 33.81 8.83 -7.12
N TYR A 501 34.26 9.43 -6.02
CA TYR A 501 34.41 10.88 -5.92
C TYR A 501 35.84 11.36 -5.70
N GLN A 502 36.74 10.53 -5.16
CA GLN A 502 38.20 10.74 -5.16
C GLN A 502 38.64 12.16 -4.72
N GLY A 503 38.06 12.69 -3.64
CA GLY A 503 38.41 14.00 -3.09
C GLY A 503 37.88 15.21 -3.87
N LYS A 504 37.01 15.02 -4.87
CA LYS A 504 36.54 16.11 -5.75
C LYS A 504 35.28 16.83 -5.25
N LEU A 505 34.62 16.36 -4.21
CA LEU A 505 33.43 17.01 -3.64
C LEU A 505 33.84 18.19 -2.75
N THR A 506 33.07 19.28 -2.85
CA THR A 506 33.26 20.56 -2.16
C THR A 506 32.21 20.77 -1.07
N GLU A 507 32.41 21.74 -0.17
CA GLU A 507 31.48 22.03 0.94
C GLU A 507 30.11 22.57 0.48
N THR A 508 30.04 23.06 -0.76
CA THR A 508 28.80 23.40 -1.48
C THR A 508 27.94 22.18 -1.81
N MET A 509 28.38 20.97 -1.44
CA MET A 509 27.69 19.70 -1.68
C MET A 509 27.40 18.97 -0.37
N ILE A 510 26.30 18.22 -0.34
CA ILE A 510 25.90 17.29 0.72
C ILE A 510 25.99 15.88 0.13
N CYS A 511 26.53 14.96 0.91
CA CYS A 511 26.49 13.54 0.58
C CYS A 511 25.40 12.85 1.41
N ALA A 512 24.54 12.06 0.77
CA ALA A 512 23.53 11.28 1.46
C ALA A 512 23.29 9.95 0.74
N GLY A 513 22.90 8.93 1.50
CA GLY A 513 22.61 7.59 0.99
C GLY A 513 23.37 6.49 1.70
N TYR A 514 23.26 5.28 1.16
CA TYR A 514 23.78 4.09 1.78
C TYR A 514 25.08 3.67 1.09
N ILE A 515 26.20 3.62 1.83
CA ILE A 515 27.51 3.23 1.27
C ILE A 515 27.47 1.83 0.63
N ARG A 516 26.64 0.93 1.13
CA ARG A 516 26.45 -0.42 0.57
C ARG A 516 25.60 -0.44 -0.71
N GLY A 517 25.04 0.70 -1.12
CA GLY A 517 24.06 0.78 -2.20
C GLY A 517 22.70 0.23 -1.78
N GLY A 518 21.91 -0.16 -2.77
CA GLY A 518 20.58 -0.75 -2.61
C GLY A 518 19.45 0.26 -2.46
N LYS A 519 19.74 1.51 -2.06
CA LYS A 519 18.76 2.62 -2.09
C LYS A 519 19.39 3.95 -2.45
N ASP A 520 18.75 4.75 -3.29
CA ASP A 520 19.26 6.05 -3.74
C ASP A 520 18.20 6.89 -4.47
N SER A 521 18.40 8.21 -4.57
CA SER A 521 17.73 9.03 -5.58
C SER A 521 18.36 8.79 -6.94
N CYS A 522 17.58 8.82 -8.03
CA CYS A 522 18.08 8.45 -9.36
C CYS A 522 17.69 9.44 -10.46
N GLN A 523 17.96 9.08 -11.73
CA GLN A 523 17.62 9.89 -12.90
C GLN A 523 16.15 10.32 -12.85
N GLY A 524 15.87 11.62 -13.01
CA GLY A 524 14.51 12.17 -12.91
C GLY A 524 14.12 12.71 -11.53
N ASP A 525 14.90 12.45 -10.47
CA ASP A 525 14.76 13.17 -9.19
C ASP A 525 15.55 14.49 -9.17
N SER A 526 16.32 14.79 -10.22
CA SER A 526 17.09 16.02 -10.36
C SER A 526 16.26 17.25 -10.03
N GLY A 527 16.78 18.12 -9.16
CA GLY A 527 16.10 19.34 -8.73
C GLY A 527 15.10 19.17 -7.57
N SER A 528 14.75 17.93 -7.18
CA SER A 528 13.89 17.66 -6.03
C SER A 528 14.52 18.05 -4.69
N PRO A 529 13.71 18.33 -3.65
CA PRO A 529 14.21 18.70 -2.33
C PRO A 529 14.79 17.50 -1.56
N LEU A 530 15.93 17.73 -0.90
CA LEU A 530 16.37 16.97 0.27
C LEU A 530 15.85 17.71 1.50
N MET A 531 14.94 17.08 2.23
CA MET A 531 14.19 17.67 3.34
C MET A 531 14.44 16.92 4.64
N CYS A 532 14.61 17.64 5.74
CA CYS A 532 14.83 17.06 7.06
C CYS A 532 14.03 17.82 8.13
N GLN A 533 13.78 17.17 9.25
CA GLN A 533 13.31 17.83 10.46
C GLN A 533 14.48 18.18 11.36
N LEU A 534 14.30 19.22 12.19
CA LEU A 534 15.27 19.54 13.23
C LEU A 534 15.04 18.63 14.45
N HIS A 535 16.12 18.18 15.07
CA HIS A 535 16.09 17.41 16.30
C HIS A 535 15.59 18.29 17.46
N ASN A 536 14.80 17.71 18.38
CA ASN A 536 14.27 18.37 19.58
C ASN A 536 13.39 19.61 19.33
N THR A 537 12.71 19.71 18.18
CA THR A 537 11.65 20.70 17.96
C THR A 537 10.28 20.05 18.01
N THR A 538 9.32 20.71 18.64
CA THR A 538 7.91 20.26 18.75
C THR A 538 7.08 20.59 17.52
N ASP A 539 7.62 21.40 16.62
CA ASP A 539 6.82 22.08 15.60
C ASP A 539 6.68 21.25 14.31
N HIS A 540 7.34 20.09 14.25
CA HIS A 540 7.36 19.14 13.12
C HIS A 540 7.63 19.76 11.74
N VAL A 541 8.26 20.94 11.72
CA VAL A 541 8.54 21.70 10.52
C VAL A 541 9.62 21.01 9.69
N TRP A 542 9.35 20.88 8.39
CA TRP A 542 10.28 20.39 7.40
C TRP A 542 11.11 21.52 6.80
N TYR A 543 12.43 21.30 6.78
CA TYR A 543 13.38 22.21 6.17
C TYR A 543 14.02 21.54 4.97
N GLN A 544 14.01 22.24 3.84
CA GLN A 544 14.86 21.90 2.72
C GLN A 544 16.30 22.30 3.06
N ILE A 545 17.18 21.31 2.98
CA ILE A 545 18.59 21.46 3.25
C ILE A 545 19.46 21.29 2.00
N GLY A 546 18.91 20.64 0.98
CA GLY A 546 19.60 20.41 -0.28
C GLY A 546 18.70 20.20 -1.48
N ILE A 547 19.34 20.06 -2.63
CA ILE A 547 18.71 19.80 -3.93
C ILE A 547 19.37 18.58 -4.56
N VAL A 548 18.60 17.61 -5.05
CA VAL A 548 19.14 16.46 -5.80
C VAL A 548 19.92 16.97 -7.01
N SER A 549 21.21 16.63 -7.10
CA SER A 549 22.11 17.10 -8.17
C SER A 549 22.61 15.96 -9.05
N PHE A 550 23.50 15.09 -8.55
CA PHE A 550 24.07 14.01 -9.35
C PHE A 550 24.53 12.80 -8.51
N GLY A 551 24.90 11.72 -9.19
CA GLY A 551 25.57 10.56 -8.61
C GLY A 551 26.33 9.80 -9.70
N LYS A 552 27.38 9.05 -9.33
CA LYS A 552 28.15 8.26 -10.32
C LYS A 552 27.34 7.10 -10.89
N SER A 553 26.49 6.51 -10.06
CA SER A 553 25.51 5.46 -10.41
C SER A 553 24.45 5.40 -9.32
N CYS A 554 23.19 5.16 -9.70
CA CYS A 554 22.11 5.08 -8.72
C CYS A 554 22.21 3.79 -7.90
N ALA A 555 22.15 3.90 -6.58
CA ALA A 555 22.04 2.78 -5.65
C ALA A 555 23.13 1.70 -5.77
N ALA A 556 24.25 1.98 -6.45
CA ALA A 556 25.38 1.07 -6.46
C ALA A 556 26.22 1.24 -5.19
N ALA A 557 26.87 0.17 -4.77
CA ALA A 557 27.77 0.22 -3.63
C ALA A 557 28.93 1.21 -3.89
N GLY A 558 29.22 2.05 -2.91
CA GLY A 558 30.30 3.04 -2.97
C GLY A 558 29.98 4.34 -3.72
N THR A 559 28.75 4.52 -4.22
CA THR A 559 28.34 5.71 -4.99
C THR A 559 27.14 6.44 -4.38
N PRO A 560 27.21 6.94 -3.13
CA PRO A 560 26.10 7.69 -2.52
C PRO A 560 25.73 8.94 -3.33
N GLY A 561 24.46 9.35 -3.30
CA GLY A 561 23.96 10.53 -4.01
C GLY A 561 24.55 11.86 -3.50
N ILE A 562 24.70 12.80 -4.43
CA ILE A 562 25.23 14.14 -4.17
C ILE A 562 24.13 15.19 -4.38
N TYR A 563 24.01 16.07 -3.38
CA TYR A 563 23.01 17.11 -3.30
C TYR A 563 23.70 18.47 -3.20
N SER A 564 23.11 19.52 -3.76
CA SER A 564 23.61 20.89 -3.59
C SER A 564 23.24 21.40 -2.19
N ASN A 565 24.19 21.96 -1.43
CA ASN A 565 24.04 22.43 -0.05
C ASN A 565 23.44 23.85 0.06
N LEU A 566 22.18 23.97 0.50
CA LEU A 566 21.49 25.27 0.55
C LEU A 566 22.10 26.29 1.53
N THR A 567 22.79 25.84 2.57
CA THR A 567 23.36 26.74 3.59
C THR A 567 24.40 27.71 3.03
N PHE A 568 25.02 27.37 1.89
CA PHE A 568 26.01 28.21 1.22
C PHE A 568 25.39 29.28 0.31
N VAL A 569 24.10 29.18 -0.03
CA VAL A 569 23.46 30.03 -1.05
C VAL A 569 22.22 30.77 -0.52
N ASN A 570 21.93 30.71 0.78
CA ASN A 570 20.82 31.45 1.40
C ASN A 570 20.81 32.94 1.02
N ASN A 571 21.97 33.60 1.11
CA ASN A 571 22.11 35.02 0.73
C ASN A 571 21.79 35.27 -0.75
N TRP A 572 22.20 34.37 -1.65
CA TRP A 572 21.88 34.48 -3.07
C TRP A 572 20.38 34.29 -3.30
N ILE A 573 19.75 33.30 -2.65
CA ILE A 573 18.31 33.06 -2.74
C ILE A 573 17.54 34.31 -2.30
N SER A 574 17.82 34.83 -1.10
CA SER A 574 17.16 36.02 -0.58
C SER A 574 17.40 37.26 -1.45
N SER A 575 18.63 37.45 -1.96
CA SER A 575 18.96 38.56 -2.85
C SER A 575 18.17 38.55 -4.15
N ILE A 576 18.06 37.38 -4.80
CA ILE A 576 17.27 37.25 -6.04
C ILE A 576 15.80 37.45 -5.75
N MET A 577 15.26 36.82 -4.70
CA MET A 577 13.84 36.98 -4.34
C MET A 577 13.48 38.44 -4.08
N GLN A 578 14.31 39.19 -3.35
CA GLN A 578 14.09 40.62 -3.08
C GLN A 578 14.25 41.52 -4.31
N SER A 579 15.23 41.22 -5.17
CA SER A 579 15.50 42.06 -6.36
C SER A 579 14.43 41.95 -7.44
N TYR A 580 13.64 40.89 -7.37
CA TYR A 580 12.63 40.53 -8.35
C TYR A 580 11.30 40.18 -7.67
N GLU A 581 11.01 40.70 -6.47
CA GLU A 581 9.62 40.76 -5.95
C GLU A 581 8.81 41.68 -6.87
#